data_AF-A0A1B8TSG0-F1
#
_entry.id   AF-A0A1B8TSG0-F1
#
_cell.length_a   1.000
_cell.length_b   1.000
_cell.length_c   1.000
_cell.angle_alpha   90.00
_cell.angle_beta   90.00
_cell.angle_gamma   90.00
#
_symmetry.space_group_name_H-M   'P 1'
#
loop_
_entity.id
_entity.type
_entity.pdbx_description
1 polymer ?
#
loop_
_entity_poly.entity_id
_entity_poly.type
_entity_poly.pdbx_seq_one_letter_code
_entity_poly.pdbx_strand_id
1 'polypeptide(L)'
;MKTGKFFAVLLIILVFYNCATTQFEQNPPFTITSAVYNNWYVESTANKGKIVNIGYDSKYVVKFDSIYFSKRAEKLTMSKVKDKKMISAIFSSTEKPAIILHENSTKEIHNPLPELKKMPFELKKNEAIISYKIKDKTKYFKIKSIKKGKTIFYDSIPKQ
;
A
#
# COMPACT_ATOMS: atom_id res chain seq x y z
N MET A 1 45.39 35.83 -8.10
CA MET A 1 44.50 35.51 -6.96
C MET A 1 43.01 35.56 -7.35
N LYS A 2 42.55 34.84 -8.40
CA LYS A 2 41.12 34.92 -8.83
C LYS A 2 40.51 33.63 -9.41
N THR A 3 41.28 32.57 -9.65
CA THR A 3 40.79 31.34 -10.31
C THR A 3 40.40 30.21 -9.36
N GLY A 4 40.86 30.22 -8.10
CA GLY A 4 40.54 29.19 -7.10
C GLY A 4 39.14 29.27 -6.47
N LYS A 5 38.42 30.39 -6.65
CA LYS A 5 37.05 30.55 -6.11
C LYS A 5 35.96 29.98 -7.01
N PHE A 6 36.23 29.82 -8.32
CA PHE A 6 35.25 29.28 -9.26
C PHE A 6 35.06 27.76 -9.14
N PHE A 7 36.13 27.03 -8.79
CA PHE A 7 36.07 25.58 -8.63
C PHE A 7 35.24 25.14 -7.40
N ALA A 8 35.26 25.95 -6.33
CA ALA A 8 34.48 25.66 -5.11
C ALA A 8 32.96 25.83 -5.32
N VAL A 9 32.54 26.74 -6.21
CA VAL A 9 31.11 26.97 -6.52
C VAL A 9 30.52 25.84 -7.36
N LEU A 10 31.31 25.22 -8.25
CA LEU A 10 30.86 24.11 -9.09
C LEU A 10 30.60 22.82 -8.28
N LEU A 11 31.33 22.62 -7.18
CA LEU A 11 31.21 21.42 -6.34
C LEU A 11 29.91 21.41 -5.49
N ILE A 12 29.38 22.58 -5.16
CA ILE A 12 28.19 22.72 -4.28
C ILE A 12 26.88 22.37 -5.02
N ILE A 13 26.85 22.46 -6.34
CA ILE A 13 25.65 22.22 -7.16
C ILE A 13 25.38 20.71 -7.34
N LEU A 14 26.41 19.86 -7.18
CA LEU A 14 26.30 18.41 -7.38
C LEU A 14 25.68 17.65 -6.20
N VAL A 15 25.43 18.30 -5.06
CA VAL A 15 24.95 17.63 -3.83
C VAL A 15 23.42 17.47 -3.78
N PHE A 16 22.67 18.02 -4.74
CA PHE A 16 21.20 17.97 -4.75
C PHE A 16 20.57 16.88 -5.65
N TYR A 17 21.36 15.98 -6.24
CA TYR A 17 20.86 15.03 -7.26
C TYR A 17 20.09 13.79 -6.74
N ASN A 18 19.80 13.66 -5.44
CA ASN A 18 19.13 12.47 -4.90
C ASN A 18 17.75 12.75 -4.29
N CYS A 19 16.87 13.42 -5.03
CA CYS A 19 15.45 13.43 -4.68
C CYS A 19 14.63 12.77 -5.80
N ALA A 20 14.70 11.44 -5.89
CA ALA A 20 13.72 10.65 -6.61
C ALA A 20 12.38 10.74 -5.85
N THR A 21 11.69 11.88 -5.99
CA THR A 21 10.34 12.05 -5.48
C THR A 21 9.43 11.09 -6.24
N THR A 22 8.71 10.22 -5.53
CA THR A 22 7.75 9.35 -6.20
C THR A 22 6.63 10.23 -6.76
N GLN A 23 6.56 10.33 -8.09
CA GLN A 23 5.53 11.11 -8.75
C GLN A 23 4.20 10.33 -8.70
N PHE A 24 3.23 10.89 -7.99
CA PHE A 24 1.86 10.38 -8.00
C PHE A 24 1.15 10.87 -9.25
N GLU A 25 0.51 9.95 -9.97
CA GLU A 25 -0.26 10.27 -11.17
C GLU A 25 -1.44 11.17 -10.78
N GLN A 26 -1.59 12.31 -11.46
CA GLN A 26 -2.68 13.25 -11.18
C GLN A 26 -3.95 12.89 -11.95
N ASN A 27 -3.79 12.28 -13.14
CA ASN A 27 -4.88 11.95 -14.04
C ASN A 27 -4.87 10.44 -14.37
N PRO A 28 -5.17 9.56 -13.40
CA PRO A 28 -5.27 8.13 -13.65
C PRO A 28 -6.45 7.81 -14.60
N PRO A 29 -6.46 6.64 -15.26
CA PRO A 29 -7.55 6.22 -16.15
C PRO A 29 -8.79 5.73 -15.39
N PHE A 30 -9.03 6.23 -14.17
CA PHE A 30 -10.14 5.88 -13.30
C PHE A 30 -10.45 7.04 -12.35
N THR A 31 -11.66 7.09 -11.82
CA THR A 31 -12.06 8.06 -10.79
C THR A 31 -12.46 7.31 -9.53
N ILE A 32 -11.95 7.74 -8.38
CA ILE A 32 -12.38 7.21 -7.09
C ILE A 32 -13.72 7.83 -6.72
N THR A 33 -14.76 6.99 -6.57
CA THR A 33 -16.13 7.43 -6.22
C THR A 33 -16.40 7.31 -4.72
N SER A 34 -15.72 6.39 -4.05
CA SER A 34 -15.79 6.26 -2.59
C SER A 34 -14.51 5.62 -2.06
N ALA A 35 -14.14 5.97 -0.83
CA ALA A 35 -13.06 5.31 -0.09
C ALA A 35 -13.44 5.27 1.39
N VAL A 36 -13.65 4.06 1.90
CA VAL A 36 -14.06 3.82 3.28
C VAL A 36 -13.20 2.72 3.87
N TYR A 37 -12.78 2.90 5.12
CA TYR A 37 -12.20 1.81 5.91
C TYR A 37 -13.11 1.47 7.07
N ASN A 38 -13.30 0.19 7.33
CA ASN A 38 -14.04 -0.34 8.47
C ASN A 38 -13.07 -1.11 9.36
N ASN A 39 -13.20 -0.95 10.68
CA ASN A 39 -12.54 -1.87 11.59
C ASN A 39 -13.34 -3.17 11.61
N TRP A 40 -12.67 -4.32 11.66
CA TRP A 40 -13.31 -5.61 11.83
C TRP A 40 -12.76 -6.37 13.03
N TYR A 41 -13.62 -7.19 13.64
CA TYR A 41 -13.30 -8.08 14.75
C TYR A 41 -13.91 -9.45 14.48
N VAL A 42 -13.26 -10.50 14.96
CA VAL A 42 -13.86 -11.84 15.02
C VAL A 42 -14.36 -12.06 16.45
N GLU A 43 -15.65 -12.31 16.62
CA GLU A 43 -16.30 -12.31 17.95
C GLU A 43 -15.69 -13.32 18.92
N SER A 44 -15.24 -14.46 18.40
CA SER A 44 -14.70 -15.58 19.19
C SER A 44 -13.18 -15.56 19.37
N THR A 45 -12.47 -14.55 18.85
CA THR A 45 -10.98 -14.54 18.88
C THR A 45 -10.41 -13.13 19.09
N ALA A 46 -9.12 -13.04 19.40
CA ALA A 46 -8.41 -11.75 19.43
C ALA A 46 -8.10 -11.19 18.02
N ASN A 47 -8.54 -11.86 16.94
CA ASN A 47 -8.28 -11.41 15.58
C ASN A 47 -9.11 -10.17 15.25
N LYS A 48 -8.42 -9.16 14.73
CA LYS A 48 -9.01 -7.87 14.36
C LYS A 48 -8.19 -7.22 13.27
N GLY A 49 -8.79 -6.27 12.58
CA GLY A 49 -8.10 -5.58 11.51
C GLY A 49 -8.88 -4.42 10.93
N LYS A 50 -8.46 -4.03 9.72
CA LYS A 50 -9.17 -3.04 8.91
C LYS A 50 -9.49 -3.68 7.56
N ILE A 51 -10.63 -3.33 7.00
CA ILE A 51 -10.93 -3.58 5.60
C ILE A 51 -11.09 -2.22 4.93
N VAL A 52 -10.39 -2.02 3.82
CA VAL A 52 -10.50 -0.81 3.00
C VAL A 52 -11.29 -1.17 1.75
N ASN A 53 -12.35 -0.43 1.49
CA ASN A 53 -13.20 -0.57 0.31
C ASN A 53 -13.17 0.73 -0.48
N ILE A 54 -12.85 0.63 -1.76
CA ILE A 54 -12.72 1.76 -2.66
C ILE A 54 -13.62 1.51 -3.87
N GLY A 55 -14.65 2.34 -4.01
CA GLY A 55 -15.45 2.41 -5.23
C GLY A 55 -14.70 3.20 -6.29
N TYR A 56 -14.75 2.73 -7.53
CA TYR A 56 -14.13 3.43 -8.66
C TYR A 56 -14.95 3.30 -9.92
N ASP A 57 -14.85 4.30 -10.78
CA ASP A 57 -15.35 4.26 -12.15
C ASP A 57 -14.19 4.30 -13.14
N SER A 58 -14.33 3.57 -14.24
CA SER A 58 -13.34 3.54 -15.30
C SER A 58 -13.97 3.06 -16.60
N LYS A 59 -13.59 3.72 -17.70
CA LYS A 59 -13.92 3.30 -19.08
C LYS A 59 -13.12 2.07 -19.52
N TYR A 60 -11.97 1.82 -18.89
CA TYR A 60 -11.05 0.74 -19.25
C TYR A 60 -10.84 -0.25 -18.10
N VAL A 61 -10.33 -1.43 -18.42
CA VAL A 61 -9.87 -2.38 -17.40
C VAL A 61 -8.58 -1.86 -16.79
N VAL A 62 -8.58 -1.64 -15.47
CA VAL A 62 -7.41 -1.17 -14.71
C VAL A 62 -6.89 -2.33 -13.87
N LYS A 63 -5.60 -2.64 -14.02
CA LYS A 63 -4.93 -3.67 -13.23
C LYS A 63 -4.40 -3.06 -11.93
N PHE A 64 -5.22 -3.07 -10.89
CA PHE A 64 -4.78 -2.70 -9.53
C PHE A 64 -3.89 -3.80 -8.94
N ASP A 65 -2.90 -3.41 -8.15
CA ASP A 65 -1.91 -4.34 -7.58
C ASP A 65 -1.96 -4.32 -6.05
N SER A 66 -1.50 -3.22 -5.45
CA SER A 66 -1.40 -3.08 -3.98
C SER A 66 -1.90 -1.72 -3.49
N ILE A 67 -2.36 -1.69 -2.26
CA ILE A 67 -2.69 -0.48 -1.50
C ILE A 67 -1.75 -0.33 -0.31
N TYR A 68 -1.30 0.90 -0.10
CA TYR A 68 -0.49 1.32 1.03
C TYR A 68 -1.36 2.18 1.93
N PHE A 69 -1.64 1.69 3.13
CA PHE A 69 -2.50 2.36 4.11
C PHE A 69 -2.03 2.03 5.53
N SER A 70 -2.09 3.01 6.44
CA SER A 70 -1.78 2.80 7.86
C SER A 70 -0.41 2.12 8.11
N LYS A 71 0.63 2.55 7.37
CA LYS A 71 2.02 2.02 7.41
C LYS A 71 2.19 0.57 6.93
N ARG A 72 1.19 -0.01 6.27
CA ARG A 72 1.25 -1.38 5.72
C ARG A 72 0.83 -1.41 4.26
N ALA A 73 1.25 -2.45 3.56
CA ALA A 73 0.93 -2.68 2.16
C ALA A 73 0.19 -4.00 2.03
N GLU A 74 -0.93 -3.99 1.32
CA GLU A 74 -1.76 -5.18 1.06
C GLU A 74 -2.13 -5.26 -0.40
N LYS A 75 -2.37 -6.47 -0.91
CA LYS A 75 -2.87 -6.65 -2.27
C LYS A 75 -4.31 -6.14 -2.39
N LEU A 76 -4.65 -5.61 -3.56
CA LEU A 76 -6.02 -5.22 -3.88
C LEU A 76 -6.74 -6.36 -4.58
N THR A 77 -7.94 -6.70 -4.13
CA THR A 77 -8.85 -7.60 -4.85
C THR A 77 -10.01 -6.84 -5.45
N MET A 78 -10.38 -7.22 -6.66
CA MET A 78 -11.50 -6.61 -7.37
C MET A 78 -12.79 -7.35 -7.05
N SER A 79 -13.85 -6.61 -6.74
CA SER A 79 -15.19 -7.15 -6.56
C SER A 79 -16.21 -6.24 -7.24
N LYS A 80 -17.43 -6.76 -7.41
CA LYS A 80 -18.59 -5.97 -7.85
C LYS A 80 -19.65 -6.04 -6.76
N VAL A 81 -20.15 -4.88 -6.35
CA VAL A 81 -21.25 -4.78 -5.38
C VAL A 81 -22.35 -3.95 -6.00
N LYS A 82 -23.52 -4.55 -6.25
CA LYS A 82 -24.67 -3.88 -6.89
C LYS A 82 -24.26 -3.17 -8.20
N ASP A 83 -23.54 -3.90 -9.05
CA ASP A 83 -22.97 -3.45 -10.33
C ASP A 83 -21.94 -2.31 -10.28
N LYS A 84 -21.57 -1.83 -9.09
CA LYS A 84 -20.48 -0.88 -8.91
C LYS A 84 -19.15 -1.61 -8.79
N LYS A 85 -18.14 -1.14 -9.53
CA LYS A 85 -16.78 -1.68 -9.44
C LYS A 85 -16.15 -1.26 -8.11
N MET A 86 -15.58 -2.23 -7.41
CA MET A 86 -14.95 -2.01 -6.12
C MET A 86 -13.60 -2.72 -6.08
N ILE A 87 -12.65 -2.11 -5.38
CA ILE A 87 -11.42 -2.77 -4.97
C ILE A 87 -11.33 -2.76 -3.45
N SER A 88 -10.82 -3.84 -2.90
CA SER A 88 -10.77 -4.06 -1.47
C SER A 88 -9.42 -4.60 -1.02
N ALA A 89 -9.05 -4.31 0.22
CA ALA A 89 -7.90 -4.90 0.87
C ALA A 89 -8.19 -5.12 2.36
N ILE A 90 -7.68 -6.24 2.88
CA ILE A 90 -7.86 -6.64 4.28
C ILE A 90 -6.51 -6.54 4.96
N PHE A 91 -6.46 -5.74 6.03
CA PHE A 91 -5.29 -5.54 6.87
C PHE A 91 -5.54 -6.26 8.20
N SER A 92 -4.91 -7.40 8.44
CA SER A 92 -5.02 -8.12 9.73
C SER A 92 -4.03 -7.57 10.74
N SER A 93 -4.46 -7.28 11.97
CA SER A 93 -3.54 -6.85 13.04
C SER A 93 -2.72 -8.01 13.60
N THR A 94 -3.20 -9.23 13.41
CA THR A 94 -2.51 -10.48 13.71
C THR A 94 -1.83 -10.98 12.44
N GLU A 95 -0.87 -10.22 11.91
CA GLU A 95 0.04 -10.78 10.91
C GLU A 95 0.97 -11.77 11.61
N LYS A 96 0.86 -13.05 11.24
CA LYS A 96 1.93 -14.00 11.53
C LYS A 96 3.07 -13.69 10.57
N PRO A 97 4.33 -13.56 11.04
CA PRO A 97 5.46 -13.45 10.14
C PRO A 97 5.45 -14.62 9.15
N ALA A 98 5.94 -14.40 7.93
CA ALA A 98 6.14 -15.48 6.99
C ALA A 98 7.13 -16.48 7.61
N ILE A 99 6.66 -17.69 7.91
CA ILE A 99 7.48 -18.77 8.43
C ILE A 99 8.05 -19.50 7.21
N ILE A 100 9.37 -19.51 7.08
CA ILE A 100 10.06 -20.35 6.10
C ILE A 100 10.15 -21.73 6.74
N LEU A 101 9.39 -22.69 6.24
CA LEU A 101 9.46 -24.07 6.69
C LEU A 101 10.33 -24.86 5.71
N HIS A 102 11.46 -25.35 6.17
CA HIS A 102 12.36 -26.22 5.43
C HIS A 102 12.03 -27.68 5.72
N GLU A 103 12.07 -28.51 4.66
CA GLU A 103 11.89 -29.96 4.78
C GLU A 103 13.01 -30.61 5.64
N ASN A 104 14.22 -30.04 5.59
CA ASN A 104 15.32 -30.49 6.42
C ASN A 104 15.35 -29.71 7.74
N SER A 105 15.14 -30.42 8.85
CA SER A 105 15.09 -29.88 10.21
C SER A 105 16.35 -29.12 10.63
N THR A 106 17.52 -29.47 10.11
CA THR A 106 18.78 -28.77 10.42
C THR A 106 18.84 -27.35 9.86
N LYS A 107 18.04 -27.05 8.83
CA LYS A 107 17.97 -25.71 8.21
C LYS A 107 17.06 -24.75 8.99
N GLU A 108 16.18 -25.25 9.84
CA GLU A 108 15.31 -24.42 10.70
C GLU A 108 16.13 -23.55 11.68
N ILE A 109 17.27 -24.06 12.16
CA ILE A 109 18.16 -23.36 13.10
C ILE A 109 18.73 -22.07 12.49
N HIS A 110 18.85 -22.03 11.15
CA HIS A 110 19.44 -20.92 10.41
C HIS A 110 18.41 -20.14 9.59
N ASN A 111 17.12 -20.24 9.94
CA ASN A 111 16.10 -19.45 9.28
C ASN A 111 16.35 -17.96 9.49
N PRO A 112 16.42 -17.14 8.42
CA PRO A 112 16.64 -15.72 8.56
C PRO A 112 15.43 -15.08 9.28
N LEU A 113 15.72 -14.07 10.11
CA LEU A 113 14.66 -13.28 10.72
C LEU A 113 13.82 -12.61 9.62
N PRO A 114 12.47 -12.58 9.75
CA PRO A 114 11.62 -11.92 8.78
C PRO A 114 12.02 -10.46 8.62
N GLU A 115 12.32 -10.04 7.39
CA GLU A 115 12.65 -8.65 7.09
C GLU A 115 11.40 -7.77 7.26
N LEU A 116 11.50 -6.75 8.12
CA LEU A 116 10.49 -5.70 8.21
C LEU A 116 10.61 -4.78 6.99
N LYS A 117 9.83 -5.05 5.95
CA LYS A 117 9.74 -4.17 4.77
C LYS A 117 9.37 -2.76 5.19
N LYS A 118 10.30 -1.81 5.00
CA LYS A 118 10.05 -0.40 5.25
C LYS A 118 9.05 0.13 4.22
N MET A 119 8.03 0.83 4.70
CA MET A 119 7.06 1.51 3.84
C MET A 119 7.77 2.61 3.04
N PRO A 120 7.72 2.59 1.68
CA PRO A 120 8.43 3.56 0.86
C PRO A 120 7.74 4.94 0.79
N PHE A 121 6.59 5.10 1.45
CA PHE A 121 5.78 6.31 1.39
C PHE A 121 5.53 6.93 2.76
N GLU A 122 5.67 8.25 2.82
CA GLU A 122 5.14 9.03 3.94
C GLU A 122 3.64 9.29 3.72
N LEU A 123 2.82 8.75 4.63
CA LEU A 123 1.36 8.80 4.57
C LEU A 123 0.80 9.34 5.88
N LYS A 124 -0.13 10.29 5.79
CA LYS A 124 -0.95 10.68 6.94
C LYS A 124 -1.94 9.56 7.29
N LYS A 125 -2.51 9.63 8.50
CA LYS A 125 -3.39 8.59 9.07
C LYS A 125 -4.58 8.20 8.19
N ASN A 126 -5.12 9.15 7.41
CA ASN A 126 -6.31 8.96 6.57
C ASN A 126 -5.97 8.96 5.07
N GLU A 127 -4.69 8.93 4.70
CA GLU A 127 -4.25 8.85 3.31
C GLU A 127 -3.95 7.41 2.92
N ALA A 128 -4.13 7.09 1.65
CA ALA A 128 -3.61 5.86 1.06
C ALA A 128 -3.00 6.11 -0.30
N ILE A 129 -2.16 5.20 -0.73
CA ILE A 129 -1.67 5.12 -2.09
C ILE A 129 -2.13 3.80 -2.68
N ILE A 130 -2.65 3.83 -3.90
CA ILE A 130 -2.93 2.63 -4.68
C ILE A 130 -1.91 2.53 -5.80
N SER A 131 -1.43 1.32 -6.04
CA SER A 131 -0.57 0.98 -7.17
C SER A 131 -1.39 0.24 -8.23
N TYR A 132 -1.10 0.55 -9.49
CA TYR A 132 -1.76 -0.06 -10.63
C TYR A 132 -0.81 -0.11 -11.83
N LYS A 133 -1.09 -0.97 -12.81
CA LYS A 133 -0.22 -1.18 -13.97
C LYS A 133 -0.82 -0.59 -15.24
N ILE A 134 -0.02 0.17 -15.98
CA ILE A 134 -0.28 0.61 -17.35
C ILE A 134 0.91 0.20 -18.21
N LYS A 135 0.67 -0.61 -19.26
CA LYS A 135 1.72 -1.04 -20.20
C LYS A 135 2.99 -1.51 -19.47
N ASP A 136 2.78 -2.41 -18.50
CA ASP A 136 3.79 -3.00 -17.59
C ASP A 136 4.57 -2.06 -16.67
N LYS A 137 4.25 -0.76 -16.67
CA LYS A 137 4.78 0.21 -15.70
C LYS A 137 3.85 0.31 -14.50
N THR A 138 4.41 0.18 -13.30
CA THR A 138 3.71 0.45 -12.04
C THR A 138 3.56 1.96 -11.87
N LYS A 139 2.35 2.39 -11.60
CA LYS A 139 1.95 3.77 -11.35
C LYS A 139 1.31 3.85 -9.96
N TYR A 140 1.42 5.01 -9.33
CA TYR A 140 0.91 5.25 -7.99
C TYR A 140 -0.10 6.40 -8.01
N PHE A 141 -1.24 6.22 -7.37
CA PHE A 141 -2.27 7.24 -7.19
C PHE A 141 -2.52 7.46 -5.70
N LYS A 142 -2.51 8.71 -5.26
CA LYS A 142 -2.73 9.08 -3.86
C LYS A 142 -4.20 9.42 -3.60
N ILE A 143 -4.81 8.68 -2.67
CA ILE A 143 -6.12 8.98 -2.11
C ILE A 143 -5.92 9.88 -0.90
N LYS A 144 -6.36 11.14 -1.02
CA LYS A 144 -6.16 12.18 0.01
C LYS A 144 -6.90 11.91 1.32
N SER A 145 -8.02 11.22 1.27
CA SER A 145 -8.85 10.95 2.45
C SER A 145 -9.67 9.69 2.29
N ILE A 146 -9.52 8.77 3.24
CA ILE A 146 -10.37 7.59 3.41
C ILE A 146 -11.24 7.81 4.65
N LYS A 147 -12.56 7.68 4.47
CA LYS A 147 -13.53 7.87 5.56
C LYS A 147 -13.55 6.65 6.48
N LYS A 148 -13.65 6.86 7.78
CA LYS A 148 -13.91 5.79 8.75
C LYS A 148 -15.40 5.39 8.68
N GLY A 149 -15.65 4.12 8.41
CA GLY A 149 -16.98 3.52 8.46
C GLY A 149 -17.30 2.90 9.82
N LYS A 150 -18.37 2.10 9.85
CA LYS A 150 -18.80 1.34 11.04
C LYS A 150 -17.84 0.19 11.34
N THR A 151 -17.78 -0.22 12.61
CA THR A 151 -17.14 -1.48 12.98
C THR A 151 -17.99 -2.66 12.49
N ILE A 152 -17.35 -3.71 11.99
CA ILE A 152 -17.98 -4.93 11.51
C ILE A 152 -17.53 -6.10 12.38
N PHE A 153 -18.45 -6.98 12.75
CA PHE A 153 -18.14 -8.22 13.46
C PHE A 153 -18.34 -9.38 12.50
N TYR A 154 -17.39 -10.32 12.46
CA TYR A 154 -17.43 -11.52 11.64
C TYR A 154 -17.34 -12.76 12.52
N ASP A 155 -17.94 -13.85 12.05
CA ASP A 155 -17.80 -15.17 12.69
C ASP A 155 -16.41 -15.78 12.46
N SER A 156 -15.72 -15.35 11.40
CA SER A 156 -14.38 -15.83 11.01
C SER A 156 -13.57 -14.74 10.32
N ILE A 157 -12.26 -14.97 10.15
CA ILE A 157 -11.35 -14.01 9.50
C ILE A 157 -11.82 -13.79 8.05
N PRO A 158 -12.06 -12.52 7.62
CA PRO A 158 -12.49 -12.25 6.27
C PRO A 158 -11.40 -12.65 5.28
N LYS A 159 -11.81 -13.31 4.19
CA LYS A 159 -10.92 -13.78 3.12
C LYS A 159 -10.81 -12.73 2.02
N GLN A 160 -9.64 -12.68 1.41
CA GLN A 160 -9.29 -11.74 0.34
C GLN A 160 -9.89 -12.13 -1.01
#